data_AF-A0A099HZW0-F1
#
_entry.id   AF-A0A099HZW0-F1
#
_cell.length_a   1.000
_cell.length_b   1.000
_cell.length_c   1.000
_cell.angle_alpha   90.00
_cell.angle_beta   90.00
_cell.angle_gamma   90.00
#
_symmetry.space_group_name_H-M   'P 1'
#
loop_
_entity.id
_entity.type
_entity.pdbx_description
1 polymer ?
#
loop_
_entity_poly.entity_id
_entity_poly.type
_entity_poly.pdbx_seq_one_letter_code
_entity_poly.pdbx_strand_id
1 'polypeptide(L)'
;MYPKQEQTAAVDVSSHYAQTVRVEKETPLFEKKDGDYREIGRIFKGTVLKLDKQGTQNMKEKYFRLQTDDCYILADHVVPEQTEENSVKKASVYLPFNENIVTRDSYVIQNEAGNKLAEVTRKASYPIYVKDEDRYGVQLGNALVYIPKSAVAATRHADNTSEPIAKQIPVFMYHYFYSRENGEVSKNGNWLEVNDFEAQLKYLKEHNYVTLRMQDVENFLDGKVQLPKNSVSITIDDGTASIYKYAYPLLKKYGDSATLFLIGNHLKDDKLPQSFQEMKQNGMELQSHSYGMHIGGCEGGHGGALRCVAHDEGVTDTEKSFSIIGGGNVYCYPYGDVTDSALQIMKDAGVHMAFTTNYGKIEPGMDKLQLPRVRIFGDADIQQFIYSLES
;
A
#
# COMPACT_ATOMS: atom_id res chain seq x y z
N MET A 1 23.73 -48.10 -33.49
CA MET A 1 23.32 -47.94 -32.09
C MET A 1 23.03 -46.48 -31.86
N TYR A 2 21.75 -46.10 -31.73
CA TYR A 2 21.39 -44.79 -31.22
C TYR A 2 21.59 -44.79 -29.71
N PRO A 3 22.13 -43.72 -29.09
CA PRO A 3 22.23 -43.65 -27.65
C PRO A 3 20.81 -43.64 -27.07
N LYS A 4 20.56 -44.54 -26.09
CA LYS A 4 19.35 -44.51 -25.27
C LYS A 4 19.29 -43.15 -24.57
N GLN A 5 18.25 -42.37 -24.83
CA GLN A 5 17.84 -41.31 -23.91
C GLN A 5 17.57 -41.97 -22.56
N GLU A 6 18.34 -41.62 -21.54
CA GLU A 6 18.01 -41.95 -20.16
C GLU A 6 16.65 -41.31 -19.84
N GLN A 7 15.60 -42.12 -19.76
CA GLN A 7 14.36 -41.71 -19.13
C GLN A 7 14.66 -41.54 -17.64
N THR A 8 14.90 -40.29 -17.23
CA THR A 8 14.84 -39.88 -15.83
C THR A 8 13.52 -40.37 -15.25
N ALA A 9 13.58 -41.19 -14.20
CA ALA A 9 12.39 -41.70 -13.51
C ALA A 9 11.47 -40.53 -13.12
N ALA A 10 10.17 -40.67 -13.38
CA ALA A 10 9.17 -39.68 -12.99
C ALA A 10 9.17 -39.52 -11.47
N VAL A 11 9.36 -38.28 -10.98
CA VAL A 11 9.31 -37.95 -9.55
C VAL A 11 7.94 -37.33 -9.30
N ASP A 12 7.11 -37.96 -8.47
CA ASP A 12 5.84 -37.36 -8.03
C ASP A 12 6.13 -36.29 -6.97
N VAL A 13 5.87 -35.04 -7.33
CA VAL A 13 6.11 -33.87 -6.46
C VAL A 13 4.82 -33.25 -5.92
N SER A 14 3.68 -33.92 -6.09
CA SER A 14 2.36 -33.36 -5.77
C SER A 14 2.21 -32.90 -4.31
N SER A 15 2.88 -33.56 -3.36
CA SER A 15 2.86 -33.19 -1.94
C SER A 15 3.53 -31.86 -1.61
N HIS A 16 4.42 -31.37 -2.49
CA HIS A 16 5.12 -30.10 -2.31
C HIS A 16 4.37 -28.93 -2.94
N TYR A 17 3.35 -29.20 -3.75
CA TYR A 17 2.64 -28.17 -4.49
C TYR A 17 1.58 -27.47 -3.62
N ALA A 18 1.63 -26.16 -3.64
CA ALA A 18 0.49 -25.27 -3.43
C ALA A 18 0.66 -24.05 -4.34
N GLN A 19 -0.41 -23.28 -4.57
CA GLN A 19 -0.28 -22.09 -5.43
C GLN A 19 0.67 -21.05 -4.83
N THR A 20 0.75 -20.98 -3.50
CA THR A 20 1.76 -20.24 -2.76
C THR A 20 2.65 -21.24 -2.01
N VAL A 21 3.96 -21.08 -2.14
CA VAL A 21 4.95 -21.94 -1.47
C VAL A 21 6.03 -21.09 -0.79
N ARG A 22 6.68 -21.65 0.22
CA ARG A 22 7.82 -21.04 0.90
C ARG A 22 9.08 -21.86 0.66
N VAL A 23 10.17 -21.17 0.33
CA VAL A 23 11.49 -21.76 0.19
C VAL A 23 12.02 -22.16 1.56
N GLU A 24 12.10 -23.47 1.82
CA GLU A 24 12.61 -24.00 3.09
C GLU A 24 14.14 -24.16 3.07
N LYS A 25 14.68 -24.43 1.87
CA LYS A 25 16.12 -24.56 1.59
C LYS A 25 16.46 -23.68 0.41
N GLU A 26 17.59 -22.95 0.49
CA GLU A 26 18.09 -22.18 -0.66
C GLU A 26 18.06 -23.08 -1.91
N THR A 27 17.47 -22.57 -2.99
CA THR A 27 17.15 -23.37 -4.18
C THR A 27 17.69 -22.69 -5.42
N PRO A 28 18.31 -23.41 -6.36
CA PRO A 28 18.74 -22.80 -7.61
C PRO A 28 17.52 -22.34 -8.42
N LEU A 29 17.69 -21.22 -9.12
CA LEU A 29 16.74 -20.66 -10.05
C LEU A 29 17.13 -21.11 -11.46
N PHE A 30 16.21 -21.72 -12.18
CA PHE A 30 16.47 -22.26 -13.51
C PHE A 30 15.66 -21.54 -14.58
N GLU A 31 16.20 -21.48 -15.79
CA GLU A 31 15.47 -21.19 -17.03
C GLU A 31 15.46 -22.44 -17.90
N LYS A 32 14.32 -22.73 -18.55
CA LYS A 32 14.22 -23.86 -19.48
C LYS A 32 14.51 -23.40 -20.91
N LYS A 33 15.59 -23.91 -21.51
CA LYS A 33 15.98 -23.65 -22.92
C LYS A 33 16.26 -24.96 -23.63
N ASP A 34 15.61 -25.15 -24.78
CA ASP A 34 15.75 -26.35 -25.61
C ASP A 34 15.47 -27.67 -24.87
N GLY A 35 14.60 -27.63 -23.85
CA GLY A 35 14.27 -28.77 -23.00
C GLY A 35 15.16 -28.92 -21.77
N ASP A 36 16.31 -28.23 -21.73
CA ASP A 36 17.26 -28.30 -20.62
C ASP A 36 17.04 -27.17 -19.60
N TYR A 37 17.17 -27.52 -18.32
CA TYR A 37 17.13 -26.56 -17.22
C TYR A 37 18.53 -26.02 -16.95
N ARG A 38 18.72 -24.72 -17.19
CA ARG A 38 19.98 -24.02 -16.94
C ARG A 38 19.86 -23.16 -15.70
N GLU A 39 20.79 -23.30 -14.77
CA GLU A 39 20.85 -22.47 -13.58
C GLU A 39 21.19 -21.02 -13.97
N ILE A 40 20.37 -20.08 -13.51
CA ILE A 40 20.46 -18.64 -13.75
C ILE A 40 20.48 -17.84 -12.44
N GLY A 41 20.73 -18.52 -11.31
CA GLY A 41 20.78 -17.92 -10.00
C GLY A 41 20.24 -18.82 -8.90
N ARG A 42 19.75 -18.21 -7.82
CA ARG A 42 19.21 -18.90 -6.65
C ARG A 42 18.15 -18.06 -5.94
N ILE A 43 17.26 -18.72 -5.22
CA ILE A 43 16.28 -18.11 -4.34
C ILE A 43 16.65 -18.42 -2.90
N PHE A 44 16.70 -17.37 -2.07
CA PHE A 44 17.08 -17.48 -0.66
C PHE A 44 15.98 -18.13 0.19
N LYS A 45 16.41 -18.78 1.27
CA LYS A 45 15.50 -19.39 2.27
C LYS A 45 14.54 -18.35 2.86
N GLY A 46 13.29 -18.76 3.03
CA GLY A 46 12.22 -17.93 3.60
C GLY A 46 11.46 -17.12 2.55
N THR A 47 11.94 -17.05 1.30
CA THR A 47 11.21 -16.39 0.22
C THR A 47 9.89 -17.12 -0.06
N VAL A 48 8.80 -16.35 -0.13
CA VAL A 48 7.47 -16.84 -0.51
C VAL A 48 7.29 -16.60 -2.01
N LEU A 49 6.84 -17.62 -2.73
CA LEU A 49 6.73 -17.64 -4.18
C LEU A 49 5.33 -18.06 -4.59
N LYS A 50 4.88 -17.54 -5.74
CA LYS A 50 3.68 -18.04 -6.41
C LYS A 50 4.07 -18.96 -7.56
N LEU A 51 3.51 -20.16 -7.54
CA LEU A 51 3.65 -21.14 -8.60
C LEU A 51 2.55 -20.95 -9.64
N ASP A 52 2.86 -21.35 -10.87
CA ASP A 52 1.87 -21.50 -11.92
C ASP A 52 0.77 -22.48 -11.51
N LYS A 53 -0.43 -22.32 -12.10
CA LYS A 53 -1.61 -23.12 -11.76
C LYS A 53 -1.30 -24.61 -11.82
N GLN A 54 -1.87 -25.39 -10.92
CA GLN A 54 -1.59 -26.83 -10.80
C GLN A 54 -1.70 -27.58 -12.13
N GLY A 55 -2.73 -27.28 -12.93
CA GLY A 55 -2.96 -27.92 -14.23
C GLY A 55 -1.93 -27.60 -15.30
N THR A 56 -1.09 -26.59 -15.12
CA THR A 56 0.02 -26.24 -16.03
C THR A 56 1.37 -26.76 -15.53
N GLN A 57 1.42 -27.29 -14.31
CA GLN A 57 2.63 -27.89 -13.74
C GLN A 57 2.78 -29.34 -14.18
N ASN A 58 4.01 -29.73 -14.56
CA ASN A 58 4.34 -31.13 -14.76
C ASN A 58 4.71 -31.78 -13.43
N MET A 59 3.74 -32.38 -12.74
CA MET A 59 3.93 -33.03 -11.43
C MET A 59 4.82 -34.28 -11.47
N LYS A 60 5.30 -34.67 -12.65
CA LYS A 60 6.23 -35.78 -12.85
C LYS A 60 7.67 -35.31 -13.09
N GLU A 61 7.88 -34.00 -13.19
CA GLU A 61 9.20 -33.38 -13.22
C GLU A 61 9.55 -32.85 -11.82
N LYS A 62 10.84 -32.87 -11.47
CA LYS A 62 11.33 -32.38 -10.18
C LYS A 62 11.29 -30.84 -10.02
N TYR A 63 10.68 -30.12 -10.96
CA TYR A 63 10.71 -28.67 -11.03
C TYR A 63 9.30 -28.07 -10.98
N PHE A 64 9.15 -26.97 -10.26
CA PHE A 64 7.97 -26.13 -10.33
C PHE A 64 8.25 -24.85 -11.12
N ARG A 65 7.31 -24.48 -11.98
CA ARG A 65 7.34 -23.22 -12.71
C ARG A 65 6.78 -22.08 -11.86
N LEU A 66 7.50 -20.96 -11.82
CA LEU A 66 7.08 -19.73 -11.15
C LEU A 66 6.04 -18.97 -11.99
N GLN A 67 5.17 -18.21 -11.35
CA GLN A 67 4.15 -17.40 -12.04
C GLN A 67 4.73 -16.15 -12.74
N THR A 68 5.90 -15.66 -12.30
CA THR A 68 6.41 -14.34 -12.69
C THR A 68 7.08 -14.31 -14.05
N ASP A 69 7.78 -15.39 -14.43
CA ASP A 69 8.58 -15.56 -15.65
C ASP A 69 8.69 -17.06 -15.98
N ASP A 70 9.24 -17.44 -17.15
CA ASP A 70 9.63 -18.81 -17.53
C ASP A 70 10.81 -19.36 -16.69
N CYS A 71 10.74 -19.17 -15.37
CA CYS A 71 11.70 -19.60 -14.39
C CYS A 71 11.17 -20.79 -13.58
N TYR A 72 12.09 -21.63 -13.11
CA TYR A 72 11.79 -22.88 -12.43
C TYR A 72 12.64 -23.04 -11.17
N ILE A 73 12.11 -23.78 -10.20
CA ILE A 73 12.80 -24.13 -8.95
C ILE A 73 12.64 -25.63 -8.66
N LEU A 74 13.48 -26.18 -7.79
CA LEU A 74 13.31 -27.57 -7.31
C LEU A 74 12.09 -27.69 -6.40
N ALA A 75 11.23 -28.67 -6.71
CA ALA A 75 9.97 -28.87 -6.02
C ALA A 75 10.13 -29.31 -4.55
N ASP A 76 11.14 -30.10 -4.24
CA ASP A 76 11.43 -30.63 -2.89
C ASP A 76 12.17 -29.62 -1.98
N HIS A 77 12.48 -28.43 -2.50
CA HIS A 77 13.07 -27.33 -1.73
C HIS A 77 12.02 -26.37 -1.14
N VAL A 78 10.75 -26.59 -1.47
CA VAL A 78 9.65 -25.74 -1.02
C VAL A 78 8.62 -26.55 -0.23
N VAL A 79 7.87 -25.82 0.59
CA VAL A 79 6.72 -26.33 1.32
C VAL A 79 5.48 -25.49 0.98
N PRO A 80 4.28 -26.10 0.94
CA PRO A 80 3.03 -25.37 0.86
C PRO A 80 2.95 -24.25 1.90
N GLU A 81 2.62 -23.03 1.46
CA GLU A 81 2.42 -21.88 2.34
C GLU A 81 0.91 -21.62 2.47
N GLN A 82 0.40 -21.68 3.70
CA GLN A 82 -0.96 -21.24 3.99
C GLN A 82 -0.97 -19.73 4.17
N THR A 83 -0.97 -18.99 3.06
CA THR A 83 -1.31 -17.57 3.11
C THR A 83 -2.82 -17.45 3.29
N GLU A 84 -3.28 -16.76 4.34
CA GLU A 84 -4.65 -16.25 4.39
C GLU A 84 -4.93 -15.51 3.07
N GLU A 85 -6.01 -15.85 2.37
CA GLU A 85 -6.37 -15.27 1.06
C GLU A 85 -6.42 -13.73 1.07
N ASN A 86 -6.58 -13.12 2.25
CA ASN A 86 -6.62 -11.67 2.47
C ASN A 86 -5.24 -10.99 2.56
N SER A 87 -4.14 -11.74 2.58
CA SER A 87 -2.78 -11.20 2.66
C SER A 87 -2.12 -10.95 1.29
N VAL A 88 -2.85 -11.18 0.20
CA VAL A 88 -2.35 -10.87 -1.15
C VAL A 88 -2.15 -9.36 -1.24
N LYS A 89 -0.88 -8.89 -1.13
CA LYS A 89 -0.52 -7.52 -1.50
C LYS A 89 -1.15 -7.25 -2.86
N LYS A 90 -2.11 -6.32 -2.90
CA LYS A 90 -2.73 -5.82 -4.14
C LYS A 90 -1.58 -5.48 -5.09
N ALA A 91 -1.71 -5.85 -6.36
CA ALA A 91 -0.70 -5.48 -7.35
C ALA A 91 -0.40 -3.98 -7.23
N SER A 92 0.87 -3.60 -7.40
CA SER A 92 1.26 -2.20 -7.29
C SER A 92 0.34 -1.35 -8.17
N VAL A 93 -0.12 -0.23 -7.62
CA VAL A 93 -0.96 0.74 -8.34
C VAL A 93 -0.12 1.66 -9.23
N TYR A 94 1.20 1.45 -9.28
CA TYR A 94 2.13 2.33 -9.97
C TYR A 94 2.18 2.03 -11.47
N LEU A 95 2.28 3.09 -12.25
CA LEU A 95 2.61 2.99 -13.67
C LEU A 95 4.13 2.88 -13.84
N PRO A 96 4.61 2.09 -14.81
CA PRO A 96 6.03 2.07 -15.10
C PRO A 96 6.46 3.39 -15.73
N PHE A 97 7.63 3.89 -15.33
CA PHE A 97 8.31 4.95 -16.05
C PHE A 97 8.64 4.48 -17.47
N ASN A 98 8.75 5.42 -18.42
CA ASN A 98 9.25 5.16 -19.77
C ASN A 98 10.78 4.97 -19.82
N GLU A 99 11.29 4.20 -18.87
CA GLU A 99 12.68 3.83 -18.70
C GLU A 99 12.79 2.42 -18.15
N ASN A 100 13.77 1.68 -18.66
CA ASN A 100 14.19 0.39 -18.15
C ASN A 100 15.54 0.51 -17.46
N ILE A 101 15.75 -0.26 -16.38
CA ILE A 101 17.10 -0.61 -15.94
C ILE A 101 17.64 -1.73 -16.81
N VAL A 102 18.95 -1.72 -17.05
CA VAL A 102 19.72 -2.86 -17.55
C VAL A 102 20.65 -3.30 -16.43
N THR A 103 20.47 -4.52 -15.96
CA THR A 103 21.26 -5.06 -14.84
C THR A 103 22.68 -5.46 -15.29
N ARG A 104 23.57 -5.67 -14.31
CA ARG A 104 24.86 -6.35 -14.53
C ARG A 104 24.65 -7.86 -14.68
N ASP A 105 25.74 -8.58 -14.94
CA ASP A 105 25.70 -10.04 -15.14
C ASP A 105 25.33 -10.82 -13.87
N SER A 106 25.40 -10.20 -12.68
CA SER A 106 24.82 -10.72 -11.44
C SER A 106 24.22 -9.60 -10.61
N TYR A 107 23.06 -9.86 -10.00
CA TYR A 107 22.36 -8.91 -9.11
C TYR A 107 21.48 -9.64 -8.11
N VAL A 108 21.16 -8.95 -7.01
CA VAL A 108 20.24 -9.44 -5.98
C VAL A 108 18.91 -8.70 -6.09
N ILE A 109 17.82 -9.45 -6.03
CA ILE A 109 16.46 -8.95 -5.89
C ILE A 109 16.12 -8.92 -4.41
N GLN A 110 15.55 -7.81 -3.95
CA GLN A 110 15.16 -7.56 -2.57
C GLN A 110 13.66 -7.30 -2.46
N ASN A 111 13.11 -7.52 -1.28
CA ASN A 111 11.81 -6.95 -0.93
C ASN A 111 11.94 -5.49 -0.52
N GLU A 112 10.81 -4.86 -0.22
CA GLU A 112 10.72 -3.48 0.26
C GLU A 112 11.58 -3.20 1.51
N ALA A 113 11.65 -4.16 2.43
CA ALA A 113 12.47 -4.08 3.64
C ALA A 113 14.00 -4.30 3.39
N GLY A 114 14.41 -4.54 2.14
CA GLY A 114 15.81 -4.79 1.78
C GLY A 114 16.27 -6.25 1.98
N ASN A 115 15.39 -7.13 2.45
CA ASN A 115 15.70 -8.55 2.59
C ASN A 115 15.89 -9.17 1.20
N LYS A 116 16.96 -9.95 1.06
CA LYS A 116 17.30 -10.63 -0.21
C LYS A 116 16.28 -11.74 -0.48
N LEU A 117 15.69 -11.72 -1.68
CA LEU A 117 14.74 -12.73 -2.15
C LEU A 117 15.41 -13.74 -3.08
N ALA A 118 16.18 -13.24 -4.04
CA ALA A 118 16.89 -14.05 -5.03
C ALA A 118 18.19 -13.38 -5.48
N GLU A 119 19.13 -14.17 -5.97
CA GLU A 119 20.27 -13.72 -6.76
C GLU A 119 20.08 -14.25 -8.19
N VAL A 120 20.32 -13.40 -9.18
CA VAL A 120 20.18 -13.73 -10.59
C VAL A 120 21.53 -13.49 -11.28
N THR A 121 22.02 -14.49 -12.02
CA THR A 121 23.35 -14.52 -12.66
C THR A 121 23.26 -14.42 -14.18
N ARG A 122 22.44 -13.47 -14.65
CA ARG A 122 22.35 -13.10 -16.06
C ARG A 122 22.05 -11.60 -16.18
N LYS A 123 22.31 -11.00 -17.35
CA LYS A 123 21.77 -9.67 -17.66
C LYS A 123 20.27 -9.75 -17.93
N ALA A 124 19.55 -8.73 -17.48
CA ALA A 124 18.14 -8.54 -17.73
C ALA A 124 17.80 -7.05 -17.88
N SER A 125 16.65 -6.77 -18.48
CA SER A 125 16.08 -5.44 -18.61
C SER A 125 14.72 -5.42 -17.96
N TYR A 126 14.44 -4.43 -17.10
CA TYR A 126 13.18 -4.32 -16.38
C TYR A 126 12.61 -2.89 -16.45
N PRO A 127 11.31 -2.72 -16.71
CA PRO A 127 10.63 -1.45 -16.50
C PRO A 127 10.78 -0.97 -15.06
N ILE A 128 11.07 0.31 -14.90
CA ILE A 128 11.17 0.95 -13.60
C ILE A 128 9.77 1.34 -13.14
N TYR A 129 9.37 0.94 -11.94
CA TYR A 129 8.12 1.34 -11.28
C TYR A 129 8.35 2.29 -10.11
N VAL A 130 9.51 2.18 -9.45
CA VAL A 130 9.92 3.06 -8.34
C VAL A 130 11.35 3.53 -8.57
N LYS A 131 11.58 4.83 -8.45
CA LYS A 131 12.90 5.46 -8.41
C LYS A 131 13.20 5.89 -6.97
N ASP A 132 13.77 4.97 -6.19
CA ASP A 132 14.18 5.25 -4.81
C ASP A 132 15.62 5.80 -4.79
N GLU A 133 16.13 6.17 -3.62
CA GLU A 133 17.46 6.77 -3.47
C GLU A 133 18.59 5.84 -3.93
N ASP A 134 18.61 4.59 -3.46
CA ASP A 134 19.72 3.64 -3.64
C ASP A 134 19.34 2.40 -4.48
N ARG A 135 18.08 2.29 -4.89
CA ARG A 135 17.51 1.12 -5.58
C ARG A 135 16.41 1.50 -6.56
N TYR A 136 16.08 0.58 -7.47
CA TYR A 136 14.92 0.69 -8.35
C TYR A 136 13.88 -0.38 -8.00
N GLY A 137 12.62 0.02 -7.92
CA GLY A 137 11.50 -0.90 -7.85
C GLY A 137 11.12 -1.39 -9.25
N VAL A 138 11.01 -2.70 -9.41
CA VAL A 138 10.61 -3.37 -10.65
C VAL A 138 9.49 -4.36 -10.35
N GLN A 139 8.65 -4.64 -11.34
CA GLN A 139 7.55 -5.58 -11.19
C GLN A 139 7.92 -6.95 -11.77
N LEU A 140 7.82 -8.00 -10.95
CA LEU A 140 7.93 -9.40 -11.36
C LEU A 140 6.59 -10.09 -11.10
N GLY A 141 5.86 -10.42 -12.17
CA GLY A 141 4.45 -10.81 -12.08
C GLY A 141 3.61 -9.73 -11.38
N ASN A 142 3.06 -10.05 -10.21
CA ASN A 142 2.27 -9.10 -9.41
C ASN A 142 3.04 -8.50 -8.23
N ALA A 143 4.32 -8.85 -8.06
CA ALA A 143 5.12 -8.40 -6.94
C ALA A 143 6.02 -7.22 -7.33
N LEU A 144 5.98 -6.16 -6.52
CA LEU A 144 6.97 -5.09 -6.57
C LEU A 144 8.19 -5.51 -5.75
N VAL A 145 9.34 -5.59 -6.41
CA VAL A 145 10.63 -5.97 -5.82
C VAL A 145 11.68 -4.92 -6.16
N TYR A 146 12.81 -4.96 -5.47
CA TYR A 146 13.83 -3.92 -5.56
C TYR A 146 15.17 -4.47 -6.01
N ILE A 147 15.85 -3.73 -6.88
CA ILE A 147 17.21 -4.03 -7.34
C ILE A 147 18.11 -2.84 -6.97
N PRO A 148 19.21 -3.05 -6.23
CA PRO A 148 20.15 -1.98 -5.88
C PRO A 148 20.70 -1.27 -7.13
N LYS A 149 20.83 0.07 -7.09
CA LYS A 149 21.45 0.85 -8.16
C LYS A 149 22.89 0.42 -8.43
N SER A 150 23.58 -0.05 -7.39
CA SER A 150 24.92 -0.64 -7.51
C SER A 150 24.96 -1.89 -8.38
N ALA A 151 23.84 -2.54 -8.68
CA ALA A 151 23.74 -3.70 -9.57
C ALA A 151 23.20 -3.34 -10.98
N VAL A 152 22.91 -2.07 -11.23
CA VAL A 152 22.47 -1.56 -12.53
C VAL A 152 23.68 -1.09 -13.35
N ALA A 153 23.71 -1.48 -14.62
CA ALA A 153 24.74 -1.08 -15.57
C ALA A 153 24.38 0.23 -16.30
N ALA A 154 23.11 0.41 -16.64
CA ALA A 154 22.58 1.63 -17.26
C ALA A 154 21.06 1.72 -17.10
N THR A 155 20.49 2.90 -17.28
CA THR A 155 19.07 3.08 -17.62
C THR A 155 18.93 3.39 -19.11
N ARG A 156 17.83 2.96 -19.72
CA ARG A 156 17.52 3.16 -21.14
C ARG A 156 16.08 3.59 -21.28
N HIS A 157 15.80 4.53 -22.20
CA HIS A 157 14.42 4.84 -22.60
C HIS A 157 13.72 3.57 -23.07
N ALA A 158 12.47 3.37 -22.65
CA ALA A 158 11.55 2.37 -23.19
C ALA A 158 10.12 2.90 -23.12
N ASP A 159 9.28 2.66 -24.13
CA ASP A 159 7.89 3.10 -24.12
C ASP A 159 7.02 2.10 -23.35
N ASN A 160 7.15 2.10 -22.01
CA ASN A 160 6.49 1.16 -21.12
C ASN A 160 5.01 1.49 -20.85
N THR A 161 4.64 2.77 -20.91
CA THR A 161 3.25 3.21 -20.74
C THR A 161 2.94 4.50 -21.52
N SER A 162 1.69 4.59 -21.97
CA SER A 162 1.07 5.81 -22.50
C SER A 162 -0.09 6.29 -21.61
N GLU A 163 -0.31 5.65 -20.47
CA GLU A 163 -1.38 6.01 -19.55
C GLU A 163 -1.13 7.40 -18.93
N PRO A 164 -2.16 8.26 -18.84
CA PRO A 164 -2.03 9.55 -18.18
C PRO A 164 -1.65 9.39 -16.71
N ILE A 165 -0.64 10.13 -16.26
CA ILE A 165 -0.20 10.15 -14.87
C ILE A 165 -0.89 11.25 -14.07
N ALA A 166 -1.08 11.03 -12.77
CA ALA A 166 -1.52 12.07 -11.84
C ALA A 166 -0.41 13.11 -11.62
N LYS A 167 -0.77 14.39 -11.74
CA LYS A 167 0.09 15.52 -11.35
C LYS A 167 -0.20 15.97 -9.92
N GLN A 168 -1.46 15.82 -9.52
CA GLN A 168 -1.99 16.10 -8.20
C GLN A 168 -3.03 15.03 -7.88
N ILE A 169 -3.24 14.74 -6.59
CA ILE A 169 -4.25 13.79 -6.12
C ILE A 169 -5.08 14.40 -5.00
N PRO A 170 -6.41 14.20 -4.97
CA PRO A 170 -7.22 14.58 -3.81
C PRO A 170 -7.04 13.54 -2.70
N VAL A 171 -6.85 14.05 -1.49
CA VAL A 171 -6.97 13.29 -0.24
C VAL A 171 -8.28 13.69 0.40
N PHE A 172 -9.30 12.84 0.29
CA PHE A 172 -10.62 13.15 0.79
C PHE A 172 -10.70 13.04 2.30
N MET A 173 -11.40 13.97 2.93
CA MET A 173 -11.63 14.02 4.37
C MET A 173 -13.12 13.81 4.66
N TYR A 174 -13.43 12.67 5.27
CA TYR A 174 -14.75 12.29 5.83
C TYR A 174 -14.66 12.21 7.36
N HIS A 175 -15.79 12.13 8.06
CA HIS A 175 -15.80 11.97 9.53
C HIS A 175 -16.87 10.95 9.97
N TYR A 176 -18.16 11.25 9.75
CA TYR A 176 -19.26 10.46 10.30
C TYR A 176 -20.27 10.05 9.24
N PHE A 177 -20.96 8.94 9.49
CA PHE A 177 -21.96 8.38 8.58
C PHE A 177 -23.29 8.14 9.30
N TYR A 178 -24.39 8.38 8.62
CA TYR A 178 -25.75 8.06 9.09
C TYR A 178 -26.59 7.42 7.99
N SER A 179 -27.68 6.76 8.38
CA SER A 179 -28.66 6.19 7.44
C SER A 179 -30.05 6.76 7.68
N ARG A 180 -30.59 7.46 6.68
CA ARG A 180 -31.99 7.93 6.73
C ARG A 180 -32.98 6.77 6.77
N GLU A 181 -32.65 5.66 6.13
CA GLU A 181 -33.46 4.43 6.14
C GLU A 181 -33.60 3.84 7.54
N ASN A 182 -32.58 4.00 8.39
CA ASN A 182 -32.62 3.59 9.79
C ASN A 182 -33.28 4.64 10.72
N GLY A 183 -33.85 5.72 10.16
CA GLY A 183 -34.44 6.83 10.92
C GLY A 183 -33.41 7.75 11.59
N GLU A 184 -32.14 7.68 11.19
CA GLU A 184 -31.08 8.55 11.70
C GLU A 184 -31.07 9.89 10.93
N VAL A 185 -30.57 10.95 11.57
CA VAL A 185 -30.45 12.28 10.98
C VAL A 185 -29.03 12.81 11.14
N SER A 186 -28.60 13.63 10.18
CA SER A 186 -27.34 14.37 10.28
C SER A 186 -27.34 15.27 11.52
N LYS A 187 -26.21 15.31 12.25
CA LYS A 187 -26.05 16.21 13.40
C LYS A 187 -25.41 17.55 13.02
N ASN A 188 -24.58 17.56 11.98
CA ASN A 188 -23.88 18.73 11.44
C ASN A 188 -23.28 18.38 10.07
N GLY A 189 -22.59 19.33 9.43
CA GLY A 189 -21.98 19.15 8.11
C GLY A 189 -20.87 18.10 8.00
N ASN A 190 -20.49 17.40 9.08
CA ASN A 190 -19.51 16.31 9.06
C ASN A 190 -20.17 14.92 8.95
N TRP A 191 -21.50 14.85 8.98
CA TRP A 191 -22.27 13.61 8.83
C TRP A 191 -22.73 13.45 7.38
N LEU A 192 -22.19 12.44 6.69
CA LEU A 192 -22.57 12.08 5.33
C LEU A 192 -23.58 10.92 5.35
N GLU A 193 -24.56 10.98 4.45
CA GLU A 193 -25.55 9.92 4.30
C GLU A 193 -24.91 8.69 3.63
N VAL A 194 -25.25 7.48 4.08
CA VAL A 194 -24.60 6.25 3.63
C VAL A 194 -24.80 5.96 2.13
N ASN A 195 -25.96 6.27 1.56
CA ASN A 195 -26.24 6.10 0.14
C ASN A 195 -25.50 7.16 -0.69
N ASP A 196 -25.28 8.36 -0.15
CA ASP A 196 -24.42 9.37 -0.81
C ASP A 196 -22.97 8.88 -0.86
N PHE A 197 -22.45 8.30 0.23
CA PHE A 197 -21.12 7.68 0.23
C PHE A 197 -21.02 6.49 -0.74
N GLU A 198 -22.04 5.63 -0.80
CA GLU A 198 -22.10 4.54 -1.77
C GLU A 198 -22.07 5.04 -3.23
N ALA A 199 -22.81 6.11 -3.53
CA ALA A 199 -22.80 6.73 -4.86
C ALA A 199 -21.40 7.25 -5.25
N GLN A 200 -20.66 7.81 -4.30
CA GLN A 200 -19.28 8.27 -4.51
C GLN A 200 -18.33 7.11 -4.81
N LEU A 201 -18.35 6.04 -4.01
CA LEU A 201 -17.51 4.86 -4.25
C LEU A 201 -17.86 4.17 -5.58
N LYS A 202 -19.15 4.06 -5.89
CA LYS A 202 -19.62 3.55 -7.17
C LYS A 202 -19.09 4.38 -8.34
N TYR A 203 -19.12 5.71 -8.23
CA TYR A 203 -18.57 6.59 -9.26
C TYR A 203 -17.07 6.38 -9.45
N LEU A 204 -16.30 6.30 -8.36
CA LEU A 204 -14.85 6.01 -8.42
C LEU A 204 -14.60 4.70 -9.17
N LYS A 205 -15.35 3.64 -8.84
CA LYS A 205 -15.23 2.33 -9.49
C LYS A 205 -15.54 2.38 -10.98
N GLU A 206 -16.64 3.03 -11.37
CA GLU A 206 -17.10 3.11 -12.77
C GLU A 206 -16.17 3.96 -13.65
N HIS A 207 -15.41 4.88 -13.05
CA HIS A 207 -14.48 5.77 -13.74
C HIS A 207 -13.01 5.37 -13.57
N ASN A 208 -12.76 4.12 -13.16
CA ASN A 208 -11.42 3.54 -13.00
C ASN A 208 -10.50 4.33 -12.06
N TYR A 209 -11.08 4.90 -11.00
CA TYR A 209 -10.27 5.47 -9.93
C TYR A 209 -9.63 4.39 -9.08
N VAL A 210 -8.41 4.68 -8.63
CA VAL A 210 -7.68 3.85 -7.68
C VAL A 210 -7.58 4.56 -6.36
N THR A 211 -7.94 3.88 -5.28
CA THR A 211 -7.76 4.36 -3.91
C THR A 211 -6.36 4.02 -3.41
N LEU A 212 -5.60 5.05 -3.06
CA LEU A 212 -4.22 5.00 -2.61
C LEU A 212 -4.12 4.80 -1.10
N ARG A 213 -3.10 4.04 -0.70
CA ARG A 213 -2.67 3.93 0.70
C ARG A 213 -1.67 5.02 1.05
N MET A 214 -1.43 5.24 2.34
CA MET A 214 -0.51 6.30 2.79
C MET A 214 0.92 6.11 2.28
N GLN A 215 1.40 4.87 2.13
CA GLN A 215 2.70 4.62 1.51
C GLN A 215 2.76 5.04 0.03
N ASP A 216 1.66 4.86 -0.72
CA ASP A 216 1.55 5.30 -2.11
C ASP A 216 1.56 6.83 -2.19
N VAL A 217 0.85 7.48 -1.28
CA VAL A 217 0.80 8.93 -1.13
C VAL A 217 2.20 9.48 -0.81
N GLU A 218 2.90 8.91 0.16
CA GLU A 218 4.26 9.34 0.52
C GLU A 218 5.23 9.19 -0.65
N ASN A 219 5.21 8.03 -1.32
CA ASN A 219 6.05 7.78 -2.49
C ASN A 219 5.77 8.75 -3.64
N PHE A 220 4.50 9.14 -3.82
CA PHE A 220 4.11 10.14 -4.81
C PHE A 220 4.62 11.54 -4.45
N LEU A 221 4.47 11.95 -3.19
CA LEU A 221 4.99 13.21 -2.67
C LEU A 221 6.51 13.33 -2.82
N ASP A 222 7.23 12.22 -2.59
CA ASP A 222 8.67 12.12 -2.76
C ASP A 222 9.10 12.03 -4.25
N GLY A 223 8.16 11.97 -5.20
CA GLY A 223 8.45 11.85 -6.63
C GLY A 223 9.04 10.49 -7.05
N LYS A 224 8.91 9.46 -6.19
CA LYS A 224 9.49 8.12 -6.43
C LYS A 224 8.68 7.28 -7.41
N VAL A 225 7.39 7.57 -7.58
CA VAL A 225 6.45 6.72 -8.34
C VAL A 225 5.60 7.53 -9.31
N GLN A 226 5.03 6.84 -10.31
CA GLN A 226 3.98 7.39 -11.16
C GLN A 226 2.65 6.73 -10.79
N LEU A 227 1.63 7.55 -10.54
CA LEU A 227 0.28 7.09 -10.27
C LEU A 227 -0.62 7.32 -11.50
N PRO A 228 -1.62 6.47 -11.75
CA PRO A 228 -2.66 6.74 -12.74
C PRO A 228 -3.33 8.08 -12.48
N LYS A 229 -3.72 8.82 -13.53
CA LYS A 229 -4.39 10.12 -13.41
C LYS A 229 -5.60 10.08 -12.47
N ASN A 230 -6.35 8.98 -12.50
CA ASN A 230 -7.52 8.77 -11.66
C ASN A 230 -7.09 8.10 -10.35
N SER A 231 -6.32 8.80 -9.52
CA SER A 231 -5.91 8.32 -8.20
C SER A 231 -6.41 9.25 -7.11
N VAL A 232 -6.94 8.67 -6.03
CA VAL A 232 -7.45 9.41 -4.85
C VAL A 232 -7.02 8.70 -3.57
N SER A 233 -6.95 9.40 -2.45
CA SER A 233 -6.88 8.77 -1.13
C SER A 233 -8.12 9.11 -0.32
N ILE A 234 -8.66 8.12 0.41
CA ILE A 234 -9.83 8.29 1.27
C ILE A 234 -9.37 8.30 2.72
N THR A 235 -9.64 9.37 3.44
CA THR A 235 -9.35 9.50 4.88
C THR A 235 -10.63 9.74 5.67
N ILE A 236 -10.75 9.13 6.83
CA ILE A 236 -11.91 9.25 7.72
C ILE A 236 -11.41 9.54 9.14
N ASP A 237 -11.80 10.69 9.67
CA ASP A 237 -11.32 11.17 10.96
C ASP A 237 -12.17 10.61 12.14
N ASP A 238 -11.67 10.82 13.35
CA ASP A 238 -12.30 10.60 14.66
C ASP A 238 -12.56 9.15 15.11
N GLY A 239 -12.52 8.16 14.22
CA GLY A 239 -12.59 6.75 14.62
C GLY A 239 -13.93 6.34 15.27
N THR A 240 -15.06 6.85 14.78
CA THR A 240 -16.37 6.53 15.36
C THR A 240 -16.92 5.16 14.95
N ALA A 241 -17.86 4.62 15.72
CA ALA A 241 -18.55 3.37 15.40
C ALA A 241 -19.35 3.41 14.07
N SER A 242 -19.70 4.61 13.58
CA SER A 242 -20.40 4.79 12.30
C SER A 242 -19.58 4.28 11.11
N ILE A 243 -18.24 4.37 11.20
CA ILE A 243 -17.31 3.90 10.16
C ILE A 243 -17.49 2.40 9.96
N TYR A 244 -17.44 1.63 11.04
CA TYR A 244 -17.61 0.18 10.98
C TYR A 244 -19.03 -0.23 10.55
N LYS A 245 -20.05 0.51 11.01
CA LYS A 245 -21.45 0.23 10.70
C LYS A 245 -21.81 0.49 9.23
N TYR A 246 -21.28 1.57 8.64
CA TYR A 246 -21.75 2.08 7.35
C TYR A 246 -20.66 2.14 6.26
N ALA A 247 -19.52 2.76 6.54
CA ALA A 247 -18.48 2.98 5.53
C ALA A 247 -17.71 1.70 5.19
N TYR A 248 -17.31 0.92 6.20
CA TYR A 248 -16.49 -0.28 6.02
C TYR A 248 -17.14 -1.35 5.13
N PRO A 249 -18.42 -1.73 5.30
CA PRO A 249 -19.08 -2.67 4.38
C PRO A 249 -19.05 -2.22 2.92
N LEU A 250 -19.22 -0.91 2.67
CA LEU A 250 -19.17 -0.33 1.33
C LEU A 250 -17.74 -0.34 0.77
N LEU A 251 -16.74 0.09 1.54
CA LEU A 251 -15.33 0.04 1.13
C LEU A 251 -14.92 -1.38 0.73
N LYS A 252 -15.33 -2.41 1.49
CA LYS A 252 -15.13 -3.82 1.11
C LYS A 252 -15.84 -4.17 -0.20
N LYS A 253 -17.11 -3.78 -0.34
CA LYS A 253 -17.94 -4.06 -1.53
C LYS A 253 -17.30 -3.54 -2.82
N TYR A 254 -16.68 -2.36 -2.77
CA TYR A 254 -16.05 -1.74 -3.95
C TYR A 254 -14.57 -2.08 -4.12
N GLY A 255 -13.92 -2.65 -3.09
CA GLY A 255 -12.51 -3.06 -3.11
C GLY A 255 -11.54 -1.89 -2.89
N ASP A 256 -12.03 -0.87 -2.19
CA ASP A 256 -11.35 0.38 -1.90
C ASP A 256 -10.57 0.29 -0.59
N SER A 257 -9.51 1.08 -0.47
CA SER A 257 -8.75 1.27 0.77
C SER A 257 -9.05 2.65 1.33
N ALA A 258 -9.05 2.77 2.66
CA ALA A 258 -9.18 4.03 3.38
C ALA A 258 -8.22 4.07 4.57
N THR A 259 -7.81 5.28 4.95
CA THR A 259 -7.08 5.56 6.18
C THR A 259 -8.01 6.12 7.23
N LEU A 260 -8.01 5.51 8.41
CA LEU A 260 -8.79 5.93 9.57
C LEU A 260 -7.87 6.63 10.56
N PHE A 261 -8.13 7.90 10.83
CA PHE A 261 -7.41 8.66 11.84
C PHE A 261 -8.14 8.51 13.18
N LEU A 262 -7.50 7.84 14.14
CA LEU A 262 -8.13 7.45 15.41
C LEU A 262 -7.69 8.35 16.55
N ILE A 263 -8.65 8.77 17.38
CA ILE A 263 -8.39 9.49 18.63
C ILE A 263 -8.12 8.44 19.71
N GLY A 264 -6.89 8.41 20.22
CA GLY A 264 -6.44 7.33 21.10
C GLY A 264 -7.22 7.21 22.42
N ASN A 265 -7.54 8.33 23.07
CA ASN A 265 -8.26 8.33 24.35
C ASN A 265 -9.76 8.05 24.23
N HIS A 266 -10.31 7.98 23.02
CA HIS A 266 -11.66 7.50 22.77
C HIS A 266 -11.72 5.96 22.73
N LEU A 267 -10.57 5.30 22.63
CA LEU A 267 -10.48 3.85 22.64
C LEU A 267 -10.51 3.33 24.07
N LYS A 268 -11.44 2.42 24.34
CA LYS A 268 -11.61 1.84 25.68
C LYS A 268 -10.32 1.15 26.14
N ASP A 269 -9.89 1.46 27.36
CA ASP A 269 -8.72 0.87 28.02
C ASP A 269 -7.40 1.03 27.25
N ASP A 270 -7.27 2.09 26.43
CA ASP A 270 -6.13 2.31 25.51
C ASP A 270 -5.84 1.11 24.60
N LYS A 271 -6.90 0.39 24.19
CA LYS A 271 -6.79 -0.83 23.35
C LYS A 271 -7.55 -0.67 22.06
N LEU A 272 -6.94 -1.14 20.97
CA LEU A 272 -7.58 -1.18 19.67
C LEU A 272 -8.77 -2.17 19.67
N PRO A 273 -10.01 -1.71 19.43
CA PRO A 273 -11.19 -2.57 19.40
C PRO A 273 -11.12 -3.63 18.29
N GLN A 274 -11.84 -4.74 18.46
CA GLN A 274 -11.90 -5.82 17.48
C GLN A 274 -12.38 -5.33 16.10
N SER A 275 -13.32 -4.38 16.05
CA SER A 275 -13.79 -3.77 14.81
C SER A 275 -12.66 -3.12 14.00
N PHE A 276 -11.77 -2.37 14.66
CA PHE A 276 -10.62 -1.74 14.00
C PHE A 276 -9.53 -2.75 13.64
N GLN A 277 -9.33 -3.78 14.47
CA GLN A 277 -8.42 -4.89 14.14
C GLN A 277 -8.89 -5.62 12.87
N GLU A 278 -10.20 -5.91 12.76
CA GLU A 278 -10.78 -6.51 11.56
C GLU A 278 -10.61 -5.60 10.34
N MET A 279 -10.93 -4.32 10.45
CA MET A 279 -10.73 -3.35 9.36
C MET A 279 -9.28 -3.30 8.89
N LYS A 280 -8.31 -3.30 9.82
CA LYS A 280 -6.87 -3.35 9.52
C LYS A 280 -6.49 -4.63 8.77
N GLN A 281 -6.98 -5.79 9.23
CA GLN A 281 -6.77 -7.08 8.56
C GLN A 281 -7.40 -7.15 7.16
N ASN A 282 -8.47 -6.39 6.92
CA ASN A 282 -9.16 -6.31 5.63
C ASN A 282 -8.67 -5.13 4.76
N GLY A 283 -7.49 -4.57 5.07
CA GLY A 283 -6.79 -3.62 4.19
C GLY A 283 -7.09 -2.14 4.41
N MET A 284 -7.77 -1.77 5.49
CA MET A 284 -7.84 -0.37 5.96
C MET A 284 -6.55 0.00 6.70
N GLU A 285 -6.15 1.26 6.63
CA GLU A 285 -5.02 1.80 7.38
C GLU A 285 -5.52 2.49 8.65
N LEU A 286 -4.80 2.34 9.75
CA LEU A 286 -5.09 3.05 11.00
C LEU A 286 -3.91 3.99 11.25
N GLN A 287 -4.20 5.26 11.50
CA GLN A 287 -3.23 6.33 11.70
C GLN A 287 -3.68 7.24 12.85
N SER A 288 -2.83 8.17 13.27
CA SER A 288 -3.06 8.93 14.51
C SER A 288 -3.91 10.18 14.28
N HIS A 289 -4.91 10.38 15.15
CA HIS A 289 -5.59 11.66 15.33
C HIS A 289 -5.36 12.21 16.74
N SER A 290 -4.10 12.16 17.21
CA SER A 290 -3.69 12.36 18.60
C SER A 290 -4.10 11.23 19.56
N TYR A 291 -3.56 11.24 20.77
CA TYR A 291 -4.12 10.47 21.88
C TYR A 291 -5.20 11.28 22.59
N GLY A 292 -4.86 12.46 23.11
CA GLY A 292 -5.74 13.32 23.90
C GLY A 292 -5.82 14.78 23.44
N MET A 293 -5.20 15.12 22.31
CA MET A 293 -5.16 16.49 21.78
C MET A 293 -6.35 16.85 20.88
N HIS A 294 -7.34 15.96 20.74
CA HIS A 294 -8.61 16.26 20.07
C HIS A 294 -9.56 17.09 20.95
N ILE A 295 -9.04 18.19 21.50
CA ILE A 295 -9.77 19.14 22.35
C ILE A 295 -9.58 20.55 21.79
N GLY A 296 -10.66 21.34 21.81
CA GLY A 296 -10.63 22.75 21.44
C GLY A 296 -10.37 23.64 22.65
N GLY A 297 -10.11 24.93 22.40
CA GLY A 297 -10.02 25.96 23.43
C GLY A 297 -8.70 26.70 23.49
N CYS A 298 -7.75 26.39 22.60
CA CYS A 298 -6.56 27.23 22.41
C CYS A 298 -6.91 28.49 21.58
N GLU A 299 -6.20 29.59 21.80
CA GLU A 299 -6.41 30.82 21.04
C GLU A 299 -5.79 30.74 19.62
N GLY A 300 -6.52 31.26 18.64
CA GLY A 300 -6.11 31.35 17.23
C GLY A 300 -6.36 30.07 16.41
N GLY A 301 -6.34 30.22 15.08
CA GLY A 301 -6.68 29.14 14.16
C GLY A 301 -8.12 28.64 14.37
N HIS A 302 -8.31 27.33 14.34
CA HIS A 302 -9.56 26.64 14.70
C HIS A 302 -9.60 26.23 16.18
N GLY A 303 -8.57 26.55 16.96
CA GLY A 303 -8.50 26.41 18.41
C GLY A 303 -8.03 25.03 18.92
N GLY A 304 -7.34 24.24 18.11
CA GLY A 304 -6.84 22.91 18.48
C GLY A 304 -5.74 22.92 19.55
N ALA A 305 -5.72 21.90 20.41
CA ALA A 305 -4.84 21.82 21.59
C ALA A 305 -3.34 21.88 21.29
N LEU A 306 -2.90 21.29 20.18
CA LEU A 306 -1.49 21.26 19.76
C LEU A 306 -0.86 22.64 19.62
N ARG A 307 -1.68 23.69 19.46
CA ARG A 307 -1.23 25.08 19.44
C ARG A 307 -0.71 25.58 20.79
N CYS A 308 -1.27 25.08 21.89
CA CYS A 308 -1.05 25.58 23.25
C CYS A 308 -0.25 24.60 24.13
N VAL A 309 -0.15 23.34 23.73
CA VAL A 309 0.49 22.30 24.54
C VAL A 309 2.01 22.50 24.63
N ALA A 310 2.61 22.07 25.74
CA ALA A 310 4.06 21.99 25.84
C ALA A 310 4.61 20.97 24.83
N HIS A 311 5.81 21.23 24.31
CA HIS A 311 6.45 20.39 23.29
C HIS A 311 6.49 18.90 23.67
N ASP A 312 7.08 18.59 24.83
CA ASP A 312 7.27 17.19 25.28
C ASP A 312 5.95 16.47 25.54
N GLU A 313 4.91 17.21 25.95
CA GLU A 313 3.57 16.65 26.13
C GLU A 313 2.94 16.31 24.77
N GLY A 314 3.08 17.18 23.76
CA GLY A 314 2.63 16.88 22.40
C GLY A 314 3.37 15.70 21.76
N VAL A 315 4.68 15.57 22.00
CA VAL A 315 5.48 14.43 21.51
C VAL A 315 4.99 13.15 22.17
N THR A 316 4.88 13.14 23.50
CA THR A 316 4.43 11.98 24.26
C THR A 316 3.01 11.55 23.86
N ASP A 317 2.10 12.51 23.62
CA ASP A 317 0.75 12.25 23.14
C ASP A 317 0.73 11.54 21.78
N THR A 318 1.55 12.05 20.84
CA THR A 318 1.67 11.51 19.48
C THR A 318 2.25 10.10 19.50
N GLU A 319 3.35 9.89 20.22
CA GLU A 319 3.98 8.58 20.38
C GLU A 319 3.05 7.56 21.05
N LYS A 320 2.30 7.98 22.08
CA LYS A 320 1.30 7.13 22.73
C LYS A 320 0.21 6.71 21.75
N SER A 321 -0.28 7.65 20.93
CA SER A 321 -1.28 7.35 19.90
C SER A 321 -0.77 6.29 18.91
N PHE A 322 0.47 6.44 18.40
CA PHE A 322 1.11 5.45 17.51
C PHE A 322 1.27 4.07 18.16
N SER A 323 1.62 4.01 19.45
CA SER A 323 1.71 2.75 20.17
C SER A 323 0.37 2.01 20.22
N ILE A 324 -0.75 2.71 20.41
CA ILE A 324 -2.08 2.10 20.57
C ILE A 324 -2.60 1.50 19.25
N ILE A 325 -2.37 2.18 18.13
CA ILE A 325 -2.81 1.72 16.80
C ILE A 325 -1.91 0.60 16.20
N GLY A 326 -0.85 0.24 16.93
CA GLY A 326 0.08 -0.84 16.57
C GLY A 326 1.10 -0.39 15.53
N GLY A 327 1.69 0.79 15.73
CA GLY A 327 2.59 1.47 14.81
C GLY A 327 1.84 2.45 13.91
N GLY A 328 2.54 3.49 13.46
CA GLY A 328 2.00 4.54 12.59
C GLY A 328 3.06 5.61 12.39
N ASN A 329 2.96 6.32 11.28
CA ASN A 329 3.88 7.40 10.92
C ASN A 329 3.13 8.54 10.21
N VAL A 330 1.80 8.49 10.17
CA VAL A 330 0.96 9.52 9.59
C VAL A 330 0.06 10.09 10.67
N TYR A 331 -0.03 11.42 10.70
CA TYR A 331 -0.82 12.16 11.66
C TYR A 331 -1.91 12.98 10.96
N CYS A 332 -3.02 13.20 11.64
CA CYS A 332 -4.01 14.18 11.23
C CYS A 332 -4.16 15.18 12.37
N TYR A 333 -3.92 16.47 12.11
CA TYR A 333 -4.04 17.49 13.16
C TYR A 333 -5.51 17.65 13.56
N PRO A 334 -5.87 17.44 14.84
CA PRO A 334 -7.20 17.81 15.31
C PRO A 334 -7.52 19.26 14.96
N TYR A 335 -8.68 19.49 14.34
CA TYR A 335 -9.12 20.79 13.82
C TYR A 335 -8.25 21.40 12.69
N GLY A 336 -7.13 20.76 12.32
CA GLY A 336 -6.25 21.15 11.22
C GLY A 336 -5.26 22.27 11.52
N ASP A 337 -5.12 22.67 12.78
CA ASP A 337 -4.23 23.75 13.16
C ASP A 337 -2.76 23.34 13.14
N VAL A 338 -1.93 24.15 12.48
CA VAL A 338 -0.48 23.96 12.41
C VAL A 338 0.21 25.22 12.92
N THR A 339 1.19 25.03 13.81
CA THR A 339 2.11 26.06 14.32
C THR A 339 3.54 25.53 14.21
N ASP A 340 4.55 26.41 14.35
CA ASP A 340 5.95 25.98 14.38
C ASP A 340 6.22 24.97 15.50
N SER A 341 5.57 25.15 16.67
CA SER A 341 5.63 24.19 17.77
C SER A 341 5.03 22.84 17.37
N ALA A 342 3.84 22.83 16.75
CA ALA A 342 3.21 21.59 16.28
C ALA A 342 4.06 20.86 15.24
N LEU A 343 4.68 21.59 14.30
CA LEU A 343 5.61 21.01 13.32
C LEU A 343 6.83 20.38 13.99
N GLN A 344 7.39 21.02 15.03
CA GLN A 344 8.53 20.47 15.76
C GLN A 344 8.12 19.21 16.56
N ILE A 345 6.95 19.24 17.20
CA ILE A 345 6.37 18.06 17.87
C ILE A 345 6.25 16.88 16.89
N MET A 346 5.71 17.11 15.67
CA MET A 346 5.57 16.05 14.67
C MET A 346 6.93 15.47 14.26
N LYS A 347 7.94 16.32 14.04
CA LYS A 347 9.30 15.86 13.69
C LYS A 347 9.90 15.00 14.80
N ASP A 348 9.83 15.47 16.04
CA ASP A 348 10.46 14.80 17.18
C ASP A 348 9.71 13.52 17.60
N ALA A 349 8.40 13.43 17.31
CA ALA A 349 7.62 12.21 17.46
C ALA A 349 7.77 11.20 16.30
N GLY A 350 8.60 11.50 15.30
CA GLY A 350 8.86 10.60 14.17
C GLY A 350 7.73 10.51 13.14
N VAL A 351 6.91 11.56 13.01
CA VAL A 351 5.86 11.64 11.99
C VAL A 351 6.48 11.87 10.61
N HIS A 352 6.06 11.08 9.62
CA HIS A 352 6.52 11.18 8.23
C HIS A 352 5.62 12.07 7.38
N MET A 353 4.30 12.00 7.63
CA MET A 353 3.30 12.81 6.95
C MET A 353 2.25 13.30 7.94
N ALA A 354 1.76 14.53 7.77
CA ALA A 354 0.66 15.05 8.56
C ALA A 354 -0.33 15.86 7.72
N PHE A 355 -1.62 15.64 7.96
CA PHE A 355 -2.72 16.25 7.22
C PHE A 355 -3.44 17.33 8.04
N THR A 356 -3.80 18.41 7.35
CA THR A 356 -4.53 19.57 7.88
C THR A 356 -5.99 19.55 7.41
N THR A 357 -6.71 20.65 7.66
CA THR A 357 -8.04 20.93 7.09
C THR A 357 -8.00 21.97 5.97
N ASN A 358 -6.81 22.44 5.57
CA ASN A 358 -6.66 23.34 4.44
C ASN A 358 -7.16 22.66 3.17
N TYR A 359 -8.00 23.37 2.41
CA TYR A 359 -8.55 22.82 1.17
C TYR A 359 -7.49 22.77 0.09
N GLY A 360 -7.30 21.61 -0.53
CA GLY A 360 -6.44 21.45 -1.67
C GLY A 360 -6.10 20.00 -1.99
N LYS A 361 -5.60 19.80 -3.20
CA LYS A 361 -4.97 18.55 -3.63
C LYS A 361 -3.49 18.57 -3.26
N ILE A 362 -2.90 17.39 -3.20
CA ILE A 362 -1.47 17.24 -2.94
C ILE A 362 -0.72 16.94 -4.24
N GLU A 363 0.50 17.44 -4.33
CA GLU A 363 1.41 17.25 -5.47
C GLU A 363 2.85 16.99 -5.00
N PRO A 364 3.73 16.42 -5.84
CA PRO A 364 5.11 16.12 -5.45
C PRO A 364 5.87 17.35 -4.98
N GLY A 365 6.68 17.18 -3.93
CA GLY A 365 7.52 18.23 -3.35
C GLY A 365 6.83 19.14 -2.32
N MET A 366 5.55 18.92 -2.02
CA MET A 366 4.89 19.61 -0.90
C MET A 366 5.49 19.21 0.46
N ASP A 367 5.38 20.11 1.44
CA ASP A 367 5.78 19.81 2.82
C ASP A 367 4.86 18.72 3.41
N LYS A 368 5.45 17.54 3.64
CA LYS A 368 4.74 16.35 4.11
C LYS A 368 4.10 16.54 5.48
N LEU A 369 4.53 17.50 6.30
CA LEU A 369 3.97 17.70 7.65
C LEU A 369 2.82 18.70 7.71
N GLN A 370 2.32 19.17 6.58
CA GLN A 370 1.19 20.12 6.54
C GLN A 370 0.38 20.00 5.24
N LEU A 371 0.04 18.77 4.89
CA LEU A 371 -0.66 18.45 3.65
C LEU A 371 -2.12 18.92 3.70
N PRO A 372 -2.64 19.55 2.62
CA PRO A 372 -4.06 19.86 2.51
C PRO A 372 -4.90 18.60 2.26
N ARG A 373 -6.23 18.74 2.45
CA ARG A 373 -7.22 17.70 2.14
C ARG A 373 -8.45 18.31 1.47
N VAL A 374 -9.17 17.49 0.73
CA VAL A 374 -10.45 17.86 0.12
C VAL A 374 -11.59 17.42 1.04
N ARG A 375 -12.21 18.38 1.73
CA ARG A 375 -13.34 18.12 2.63
C ARG A 375 -14.59 17.70 1.85
N ILE A 376 -15.20 16.59 2.28
CA ILE A 376 -16.54 16.22 1.82
C ILE A 376 -17.55 16.64 2.88
N PHE A 377 -18.44 17.55 2.52
CA PHE A 377 -19.51 18.02 3.41
C PHE A 377 -20.71 17.06 3.35
N GLY A 378 -21.48 17.00 4.43
CA GLY A 378 -22.63 16.10 4.55
C GLY A 378 -23.80 16.41 3.59
N ASP A 379 -23.84 17.60 3.01
CA ASP A 379 -24.76 18.03 1.96
C ASP A 379 -24.16 17.94 0.55
N ALA A 380 -22.95 17.36 0.42
CA ALA A 380 -22.33 17.15 -0.87
C ALA A 380 -23.05 16.06 -1.66
N ASP A 381 -23.83 16.51 -2.65
CA ASP A 381 -24.36 15.61 -3.65
C ASP A 381 -23.27 15.03 -4.55
N ILE A 382 -23.64 14.10 -5.42
CA ILE A 382 -22.70 13.46 -6.34
C ILE A 382 -22.01 14.45 -7.29
N GLN A 383 -22.67 15.55 -7.67
CA GLN A 383 -22.07 16.55 -8.57
C GLN A 383 -20.98 17.35 -7.86
N GLN A 384 -21.19 17.71 -6.59
CA GLN A 384 -20.16 18.35 -5.77
C GLN A 384 -18.96 17.43 -5.55
N PHE A 385 -19.21 16.14 -5.31
CA PHE A 385 -18.13 15.15 -5.24
C PHE A 385 -17.33 15.06 -6.54
N ILE A 386 -18.00 14.98 -7.69
CA ILE A 386 -17.34 14.96 -9.01
C ILE A 386 -16.52 16.22 -9.23
N TYR A 387 -17.08 17.39 -8.91
CA TYR A 387 -16.35 18.65 -9.00
C TYR A 387 -15.08 18.65 -8.14
N SER A 388 -15.13 18.06 -6.94
CA SER A 388 -13.98 17.95 -6.04
C SER A 388 -12.87 17.02 -6.56
N LEU A 389 -13.18 16.10 -7.47
CA LEU A 389 -12.17 15.29 -8.17
C LEU A 389 -11.41 16.11 -9.22
N GLU A 390 -12.06 17.09 -9.84
CA GLU A 390 -11.50 17.85 -10.97
C GLU A 390 -10.82 19.15 -10.54
N SER A 391 -11.37 19.82 -9.52
CA SER A 391 -10.99 21.18 -9.09
C SER A 391 -9.70 21.31 -8.28
#